data_AF-A0AAX2RLK0-F1
#
_entry.id   AF-A0AAX2RLK0-F1
#
_cell.length_a   1.000
_cell.length_b   1.000
_cell.length_c   1.000
_cell.angle_alpha   90.00
_cell.angle_beta   90.00
_cell.angle_gamma   90.00
#
_symmetry.space_group_name_H-M   'P 1'
#
loop_
_entity.id
_entity.type
_entity.pdbx_description
1 polymer ?
#
loop_
_entity_poly.entity_id
_entity_poly.type
_entity_poly.pdbx_seq_one_letter_code
_entity_poly.pdbx_strand_id
1 'polypeptide(L)'
;MSQKSKEGPIRSLDLEKWRTKHGLTISAACELLGLQRATWAELQKHPEKEVEDATVCALVTLYERYPKETMPITRVINIRERMVNLGYDPDNPKDKKSFAGATGREAAAVYRWVNGQGNVSKPVERLLEALDRLPTESGKKKRNVLESVAMEVADRAGIRDPLSRGSWRRES
;
A
#
# COMPACT_ATOMS: atom_id res chain seq x y z
N MET A 1 10.65 -24.35 26.89
CA MET A 1 10.24 -23.38 27.93
C MET A 1 9.47 -22.26 27.25
N SER A 2 8.15 -22.21 27.43
CA SER A 2 7.28 -21.25 26.74
C SER A 2 7.31 -19.93 27.49
N GLN A 3 7.84 -18.87 26.86
CA GLN A 3 7.67 -17.51 27.35
C GLN A 3 6.18 -17.17 27.30
N LYS A 4 5.52 -17.10 28.46
CA LYS A 4 4.21 -16.47 28.59
C LYS A 4 4.39 -14.98 28.28
N SER A 5 3.82 -14.50 27.17
CA SER A 5 3.79 -13.07 26.86
C SER A 5 2.97 -12.34 27.92
N LYS A 6 3.49 -11.18 28.33
CA LYS A 6 3.04 -10.35 29.46
C LYS A 6 1.86 -9.45 29.07
N GLU A 7 0.98 -9.91 28.18
CA GLU A 7 -0.06 -9.08 27.58
C GLU A 7 -1.43 -9.64 27.97
N GLY A 8 -2.22 -8.79 28.62
CA GLY A 8 -3.61 -9.10 28.93
C GLY A 8 -4.48 -9.19 27.67
N PRO A 9 -5.81 -9.31 27.82
CA PRO A 9 -6.73 -9.33 26.68
C PRO A 9 -6.52 -8.13 25.75
N ILE A 10 -6.63 -8.35 24.44
CA ILE A 10 -6.56 -7.28 23.43
C ILE A 10 -7.76 -6.35 23.63
N ARG A 11 -7.50 -5.05 23.76
CA ARG A 11 -8.53 -4.03 23.94
C ARG A 11 -8.80 -3.27 22.64
N SER A 12 -9.94 -2.60 22.56
CA SER A 12 -10.29 -1.71 21.44
C SER A 12 -9.17 -0.69 21.16
N LEU A 13 -8.54 -0.14 22.20
CA LEU A 13 -7.42 0.78 22.07
C LEU A 13 -6.20 0.15 21.38
N ASP A 14 -5.96 -1.14 21.56
CA ASP A 14 -4.82 -1.82 20.95
C ASP A 14 -5.00 -2.00 19.44
N LEU A 15 -6.26 -2.17 18.97
CA LEU A 15 -6.58 -2.12 17.54
C LEU A 15 -6.26 -0.75 16.93
N GLU A 16 -6.58 0.33 17.65
CA GLU A 16 -6.30 1.70 17.21
C GLU A 16 -4.80 2.02 17.19
N LYS A 17 -4.04 1.52 18.17
CA LYS A 17 -2.57 1.59 18.18
C LYS A 17 -1.98 0.82 17.02
N TRP A 18 -2.41 -0.43 16.79
CA TRP A 18 -1.98 -1.25 15.66
C TRP A 18 -2.26 -0.54 14.33
N ARG A 19 -3.48 -0.04 14.14
CA ARG A 19 -3.87 0.75 12.96
C ARG A 19 -2.89 1.89 12.71
N THR A 20 -2.61 2.69 13.74
CA THR A 20 -1.75 3.87 13.64
C THR A 20 -0.30 3.50 13.38
N LYS A 21 0.22 2.48 14.07
CA LYS A 21 1.57 1.93 13.88
C LYS A 21 1.82 1.53 12.43
N HIS A 22 0.83 0.94 11.77
CA HIS A 22 0.93 0.48 10.38
C HIS A 22 0.48 1.54 9.35
N GLY A 23 0.22 2.79 9.77
CA GLY A 23 -0.19 3.87 8.88
C GLY A 23 -1.55 3.64 8.21
N LEU A 24 -2.41 2.84 8.85
CA LEU A 24 -3.67 2.43 8.27
C LEU A 24 -4.76 3.48 8.50
N THR A 25 -5.45 3.95 7.46
CA THR A 25 -6.81 4.51 7.64
C THR A 25 -7.74 3.45 8.26
N ILE A 26 -8.77 3.90 8.98
CA ILE A 26 -9.81 3.05 9.59
C ILE A 26 -10.35 2.02 8.58
N SER A 27 -10.51 2.42 7.31
CA SER A 27 -11.02 1.51 6.29
C SER A 27 -10.10 0.35 5.94
N ALA A 28 -8.76 0.51 5.96
CA ALA A 28 -7.93 -0.72 5.86
C ALA A 28 -8.06 -1.53 7.11
N ALA A 29 -8.04 -0.91 8.29
CA ALA A 29 -8.07 -1.69 9.51
C ALA A 29 -9.33 -2.57 9.53
N CYS A 30 -10.48 -2.01 9.16
CA CYS A 30 -11.70 -2.75 8.89
C CYS A 30 -11.52 -3.87 7.85
N GLU A 31 -10.97 -3.56 6.67
CA GLU A 31 -10.75 -4.54 5.59
C GLU A 31 -9.81 -5.69 6.01
N LEU A 32 -8.72 -5.37 6.71
CA LEU A 32 -7.70 -6.30 7.18
C LEU A 32 -8.18 -7.22 8.30
N LEU A 33 -9.07 -6.70 9.15
CA LEU A 33 -9.60 -7.43 10.30
C LEU A 33 -10.98 -8.03 10.03
N GLY A 34 -11.53 -7.87 8.83
CA GLY A 34 -12.88 -8.34 8.50
C GLY A 34 -14.00 -7.63 9.27
N LEU A 35 -13.75 -6.41 9.75
CA LEU A 35 -14.69 -5.64 10.57
C LEU A 35 -15.52 -4.68 9.73
N GLN A 36 -16.78 -4.48 10.10
CA GLN A 36 -17.58 -3.37 9.58
C GLN A 36 -17.12 -2.04 10.19
N ARG A 37 -17.28 -0.94 9.45
CA ARG A 37 -16.96 0.40 9.98
C ARG A 37 -17.80 0.77 11.20
N ALA A 38 -19.04 0.32 11.27
CA ALA A 38 -19.91 0.54 12.43
C ALA A 38 -19.34 -0.15 13.67
N THR A 39 -18.87 -1.39 13.54
CA THR A 39 -18.19 -2.13 14.61
C THR A 39 -16.94 -1.39 15.08
N TRP A 40 -16.13 -0.87 14.16
CA TRP A 40 -14.96 -0.06 14.52
C TRP A 40 -15.34 1.21 15.29
N ALA A 41 -16.36 1.93 14.83
CA ALA A 41 -16.84 3.14 15.49
C ALA A 41 -17.34 2.85 16.92
N GLU A 42 -17.95 1.69 17.15
CA GLU A 42 -18.37 1.26 18.48
C GLU A 42 -17.18 0.93 19.39
N LEU A 43 -16.19 0.20 18.87
CA LEU A 43 -14.95 -0.09 19.60
C LEU A 43 -14.24 1.20 20.02
N GLN A 44 -14.25 2.24 19.18
CA GLN A 44 -13.65 3.53 19.51
C GLN A 44 -14.34 4.28 20.66
N LYS A 45 -15.62 4.02 20.94
CA LYS A 45 -16.32 4.61 22.10
C LYS A 45 -15.91 3.98 23.42
N HIS A 46 -15.40 2.75 23.39
CA HIS A 46 -15.06 1.94 24.55
C HIS A 46 -13.61 1.42 24.45
N PRO A 47 -12.60 2.32 24.54
CA PRO A 47 -11.20 1.98 24.29
C PRO A 47 -10.63 0.93 25.25
N GLU A 48 -11.13 0.88 26.48
CA GLU A 48 -10.76 -0.08 27.53
C GLU A 48 -11.42 -1.45 27.39
N LYS A 49 -12.50 -1.56 26.61
CA LYS A 49 -13.25 -2.81 26.44
C LYS A 49 -12.40 -3.84 25.68
N GLU A 50 -12.48 -5.09 26.12
CA GLU A 50 -11.85 -6.23 25.46
C GLU A 50 -12.50 -6.52 24.11
N VAL A 51 -11.69 -6.91 23.13
CA VAL A 51 -12.16 -7.37 21.84
C VAL A 51 -12.62 -8.82 22.00
N GLU A 52 -13.94 -9.01 21.98
CA GLU A 52 -14.57 -10.32 22.24
C GLU A 52 -14.39 -11.31 21.07
N ASP A 53 -14.20 -10.81 19.84
CA ASP A 53 -14.00 -11.65 18.66
C ASP A 53 -12.58 -12.26 18.65
N ALA A 54 -12.51 -13.55 18.95
CA ALA A 54 -11.25 -14.29 18.99
C ALA A 54 -10.51 -14.33 17.64
N THR A 55 -11.22 -14.28 16.51
CA THR A 55 -10.63 -14.28 15.17
C THR A 55 -9.94 -12.94 14.90
N VAL A 56 -10.56 -11.83 15.28
CA VAL A 56 -9.94 -10.49 15.20
C VAL A 56 -8.69 -10.44 16.07
N CYS A 57 -8.76 -10.96 17.30
CA CYS A 57 -7.62 -11.06 18.19
C CYS A 57 -6.47 -11.91 17.59
N ALA A 58 -6.81 -13.05 16.99
CA ALA A 58 -5.83 -13.90 16.31
C ALA A 58 -5.20 -13.21 15.10
N LEU A 59 -5.98 -12.51 14.28
CA LEU A 59 -5.50 -11.77 13.11
C LEU A 59 -4.52 -10.66 13.48
N VAL A 60 -4.86 -9.81 14.46
CA VAL A 60 -3.96 -8.74 14.93
C VAL A 60 -2.67 -9.35 15.47
N THR A 61 -2.77 -10.42 16.25
CA THR A 61 -1.60 -11.12 16.79
C THR A 61 -0.73 -11.69 15.67
N LEU A 62 -1.34 -12.24 14.62
CA LEU A 62 -0.63 -12.79 13.48
C LEU A 62 0.09 -11.69 12.68
N TYR A 63 -0.60 -10.57 12.40
CA TYR A 63 -0.02 -9.41 11.73
C TYR A 63 1.12 -8.78 12.55
N GLU A 64 1.02 -8.74 13.87
CA GLU A 64 2.08 -8.23 14.75
C GLU A 64 3.31 -9.17 14.77
N ARG A 65 3.09 -10.49 14.77
CA ARG A 65 4.18 -11.48 14.81
C ARG A 65 4.87 -11.68 13.46
N TYR A 66 4.12 -11.62 12.37
CA TYR A 66 4.60 -11.89 11.01
C TYR A 66 4.12 -10.80 10.03
N PRO A 67 4.49 -9.52 10.26
CA PRO A 67 3.92 -8.39 9.52
C PRO A 67 4.23 -8.41 8.03
N LYS A 68 5.36 -9.00 7.61
CA LYS A 68 5.77 -9.03 6.21
C LYS A 68 5.06 -10.15 5.44
N GLU A 69 4.82 -11.26 6.12
CA GLU A 69 4.31 -12.50 5.53
C GLU A 69 2.79 -12.55 5.53
N THR A 70 2.15 -11.95 6.54
CA THR A 70 0.73 -12.14 6.78
C THR A 70 -0.11 -10.90 6.54
N MET A 71 0.43 -9.69 6.71
CA MET A 71 -0.35 -8.47 6.52
C MET A 71 -0.45 -8.12 5.02
N PRO A 72 -1.64 -8.16 4.41
CA PRO A 72 -1.77 -8.00 2.96
C PRO A 72 -1.72 -6.54 2.48
N ILE A 73 -1.53 -5.56 3.37
CA ILE A 73 -1.55 -4.11 3.05
C ILE A 73 -0.43 -3.39 3.82
N THR A 74 0.58 -2.89 3.10
CA THR A 74 1.65 -2.02 3.65
C THR A 74 1.37 -0.57 3.24
N ARG A 75 0.91 0.28 4.18
CA ARG A 75 0.36 1.61 3.81
C ARG A 75 1.32 2.78 3.79
N VAL A 76 2.50 2.68 4.39
CA VAL A 76 3.50 3.74 4.22
C VAL A 76 4.29 3.45 2.96
N ILE A 77 3.81 3.98 1.83
CA ILE A 77 4.55 3.87 0.56
C ILE A 77 5.61 4.96 0.54
N ASN A 78 6.82 4.58 0.94
CA ASN A 78 8.00 5.35 0.59
C ASN A 78 8.22 5.21 -0.92
N ILE A 79 7.79 6.21 -1.69
CA ILE A 79 7.86 6.15 -3.16
C ILE A 79 9.31 6.04 -3.66
N ARG A 80 10.25 6.71 -2.99
CA ARG A 80 11.68 6.61 -3.34
C ARG A 80 12.18 5.19 -3.18
N GLU A 81 11.94 4.57 -2.02
CA GLU A 81 12.30 3.18 -1.77
C GLU A 81 11.55 2.22 -2.71
N ARG A 82 10.29 2.51 -3.02
CA ARG A 82 9.51 1.73 -3.98
C ARG A 82 10.09 1.76 -5.38
N MET A 83 10.53 2.93 -5.84
CA MET A 83 11.23 3.07 -7.12
C MET A 83 12.49 2.21 -7.12
N VAL A 84 13.33 2.31 -6.08
CA VAL A 84 14.54 1.50 -5.93
C VAL A 84 14.22 0.00 -5.94
N ASN A 85 13.22 -0.44 -5.18
CA ASN A 85 12.80 -1.84 -5.10
C ASN A 85 12.27 -2.39 -6.43
N LEU A 86 11.77 -1.53 -7.33
CA LEU A 86 11.36 -1.88 -8.69
C LEU A 86 12.49 -1.76 -9.71
N GLY A 87 13.68 -1.31 -9.30
CA GLY A 87 14.82 -1.07 -10.19
C GLY A 87 14.70 0.20 -11.03
N TYR A 88 13.98 1.21 -10.53
CA TYR A 88 14.05 2.58 -11.03
C TYR A 88 15.07 3.38 -10.21
N ASP A 89 15.78 4.30 -10.86
CA ASP A 89 16.57 5.32 -10.20
C ASP A 89 15.67 6.54 -9.85
N PRO A 90 15.41 6.81 -8.55
CA PRO A 90 14.58 7.92 -8.11
C PRO A 90 15.20 9.29 -8.36
N ASP A 91 16.48 9.38 -8.69
CA ASP A 91 17.18 10.63 -9.02
C ASP A 91 17.25 10.86 -10.53
N ASN A 92 17.15 9.80 -11.34
CA ASN A 92 17.09 9.88 -12.80
C ASN A 92 15.73 10.40 -13.33
N PRO A 93 15.70 11.50 -14.11
CA PRO A 93 14.46 12.05 -14.68
C PRO A 93 13.69 11.07 -15.59
N LYS A 94 14.39 10.24 -16.37
CA LYS A 94 13.78 9.25 -17.27
C LYS A 94 13.05 8.16 -16.49
N ASP A 95 13.62 7.71 -15.39
CA ASP A 95 13.00 6.68 -14.54
C ASP A 95 11.84 7.24 -13.72
N LYS A 96 11.92 8.49 -13.23
CA LYS A 96 10.75 9.19 -12.65
C LYS A 96 9.60 9.27 -13.66
N LYS A 97 9.92 9.59 -14.92
CA LYS A 97 8.95 9.72 -16.01
C LYS A 97 8.29 8.38 -16.36
N SER A 98 9.11 7.33 -16.47
CA SER A 98 8.66 5.97 -16.74
C SER A 98 7.78 5.45 -15.60
N PHE A 99 8.18 5.67 -14.35
CA PHE A 99 7.40 5.31 -13.17
C PHE A 99 6.06 6.07 -13.10
N ALA A 100 6.04 7.34 -13.47
CA ALA A 100 4.79 8.12 -13.56
C ALA A 100 3.83 7.52 -14.58
N GLY A 101 4.33 7.25 -15.79
CA GLY A 101 3.58 6.55 -16.84
C GLY A 101 3.06 5.20 -16.36
N ALA A 102 3.91 4.39 -15.74
CA ALA A 102 3.58 3.06 -15.26
C ALA A 102 2.52 3.04 -14.14
N THR A 103 2.37 4.16 -13.40
CA THR A 103 1.39 4.31 -12.32
C THR A 103 0.14 5.11 -12.72
N GLY A 104 -0.05 5.41 -14.01
CA GLY A 104 -1.24 6.13 -14.46
C GLY A 104 -1.23 7.62 -14.11
N ARG A 105 -0.05 8.24 -13.97
CA ARG A 105 0.11 9.62 -13.48
C ARG A 105 1.05 10.43 -14.37
N GLU A 106 0.97 11.74 -14.21
CA GLU A 106 1.89 12.68 -14.84
C GLU A 106 3.21 12.75 -14.07
N ALA A 107 4.32 13.00 -14.78
CA ALA A 107 5.66 13.10 -14.17
C ALA A 107 5.71 14.02 -12.93
N ALA A 108 5.00 15.15 -12.97
CA ALA A 108 4.94 16.10 -11.86
C ALA A 108 4.42 15.50 -10.54
N ALA A 109 3.57 14.46 -10.58
CA ALA A 109 3.11 13.76 -9.38
C ALA A 109 4.26 12.99 -8.70
N VAL A 110 5.09 12.30 -9.49
CA VAL A 110 6.23 11.53 -8.97
C VAL A 110 7.30 12.44 -8.37
N TYR A 111 7.60 13.58 -9.01
CA TYR A 111 8.51 14.59 -8.44
C TYR A 111 8.05 15.05 -7.05
N ARG A 112 6.75 15.35 -6.93
CA ARG A 112 6.12 15.72 -5.67
C ARG A 112 6.29 14.63 -4.62
N TRP A 113 5.97 13.38 -4.94
CA TRP A 113 6.08 12.27 -3.99
C TRP A 113 7.52 11.98 -3.54
N VAL A 114 8.48 11.94 -4.48
CA VAL A 114 9.89 11.63 -4.17
C VAL A 114 10.53 12.71 -3.28
N ASN A 115 10.05 13.95 -3.39
CA ASN A 115 10.54 15.08 -2.59
C ASN A 115 9.72 15.31 -1.30
N GLY A 116 8.82 14.37 -0.94
CA GLY A 116 7.97 14.49 0.24
C GLY A 116 6.90 15.60 0.14
N GLN A 117 6.67 16.14 -1.04
CA GLN A 117 5.72 17.20 -1.32
C GLN A 117 4.41 16.60 -1.82
N GLY A 118 3.52 16.21 -0.91
CA GLY A 118 2.18 15.71 -1.24
C GLY A 118 2.05 14.18 -1.16
N ASN A 119 0.81 13.71 -1.26
CA ASN A 119 0.47 12.32 -0.95
C ASN A 119 0.24 11.48 -2.21
N VAL A 120 0.57 10.19 -2.11
CA VAL A 120 0.20 9.19 -3.11
C VAL A 120 -1.31 9.04 -3.11
N SER A 121 -1.93 9.03 -4.30
CA SER A 121 -3.38 8.82 -4.38
C SER A 121 -3.73 7.37 -4.06
N LYS A 122 -4.88 7.13 -3.40
CA LYS A 122 -5.34 5.78 -3.04
C LYS A 122 -5.31 4.75 -4.19
N PRO A 123 -5.71 5.08 -5.45
CA PRO A 123 -5.60 4.13 -6.56
C PRO A 123 -4.17 3.70 -6.86
N VAL A 124 -3.19 4.60 -6.73
CA VAL A 124 -1.77 4.28 -6.94
C VAL A 124 -1.26 3.41 -5.80
N GLU A 125 -1.68 3.67 -4.57
CA GLU A 125 -1.35 2.78 -3.45
C GLU A 125 -1.88 1.37 -3.71
N ARG A 126 -3.14 1.22 -4.11
CA ARG A 126 -3.74 -0.09 -4.40
C ARG A 126 -3.08 -0.81 -5.59
N LEU A 127 -2.69 -0.07 -6.62
CA LEU A 127 -1.92 -0.62 -7.75
C LEU A 127 -0.58 -1.16 -7.27
N LEU A 128 0.15 -0.40 -6.46
CA LEU A 128 1.43 -0.82 -5.92
C LEU A 128 1.26 -2.02 -4.97
N GLU A 129 0.25 -2.04 -4.10
CA GLU A 129 -0.09 -3.20 -3.26
C GLU A 129 -0.40 -4.45 -4.10
N ALA A 130 -1.16 -4.32 -5.18
CA ALA A 130 -1.45 -5.43 -6.08
C ALA A 130 -0.17 -5.99 -6.71
N LEU A 131 0.78 -5.11 -7.04
CA LEU A 131 2.09 -5.50 -7.55
C LEU A 131 2.92 -6.29 -6.53
N ASP A 132 2.77 -6.00 -5.24
CA ASP A 132 3.49 -6.73 -4.19
C ASP A 132 3.04 -8.16 -4.02
N ARG A 133 1.76 -8.45 -4.33
CA ARG A 133 1.16 -9.78 -4.24
C ARG A 133 1.55 -10.70 -5.40
N LEU A 134 2.31 -10.22 -6.39
CA LEU A 134 2.83 -11.06 -7.46
C LEU A 134 3.76 -12.14 -6.87
N PRO A 135 3.73 -13.38 -7.38
CA PRO A 135 4.54 -14.50 -6.88
C PRO A 135 6.02 -14.38 -7.34
N THR A 136 6.66 -13.26 -7.04
CA THR A 136 8.06 -12.98 -7.37
C THR A 136 8.65 -11.90 -6.47
N GLU A 137 9.80 -12.17 -5.87
CA GLU A 137 10.57 -11.15 -5.13
C GLU A 137 11.38 -10.22 -6.04
N SER A 138 11.52 -10.54 -7.33
CA SER A 138 12.28 -9.72 -8.27
C SER A 138 11.56 -8.41 -8.60
N GLY A 139 12.15 -7.31 -8.13
CA GLY A 139 11.75 -5.94 -8.49
C GLY A 139 11.63 -5.69 -9.98
N LYS A 140 12.63 -6.15 -10.76
CA LYS A 140 12.64 -6.02 -12.22
C LYS A 140 11.46 -6.74 -12.88
N LYS A 141 11.10 -7.94 -12.40
CA LYS A 141 9.91 -8.66 -12.91
C LYS A 141 8.63 -7.90 -12.58
N LYS A 142 8.50 -7.40 -11.35
CA LYS A 142 7.37 -6.54 -10.93
C LYS A 142 7.27 -5.28 -11.82
N ARG A 143 8.38 -4.59 -12.05
CA ARG A 143 8.46 -3.44 -12.97
C ARG A 143 7.96 -3.79 -14.38
N ASN A 144 8.46 -4.88 -14.96
CA ASN A 144 8.05 -5.30 -16.31
C ASN A 144 6.53 -5.56 -16.39
N VAL A 145 5.94 -6.18 -15.37
CA VAL A 145 4.49 -6.38 -15.29
C VAL A 145 3.75 -5.04 -15.23
N LEU A 146 4.19 -4.13 -14.35
CA LEU A 146 3.58 -2.81 -14.19
C LEU A 146 3.61 -2.01 -15.51
N GLU A 147 4.77 -1.96 -16.17
CA GLU A 147 4.96 -1.26 -17.45
C GLU A 147 4.13 -1.90 -18.57
N SER A 148 4.05 -3.23 -18.62
CA SER A 148 3.25 -3.94 -19.64
C SER A 148 1.76 -3.66 -19.48
N VAL A 149 1.22 -3.73 -18.25
CA VAL A 149 -0.18 -3.40 -17.97
C VAL A 149 -0.48 -1.95 -18.30
N ALA A 150 0.43 -1.02 -17.98
CA ALA A 150 0.27 0.38 -18.33
C ALA A 150 0.18 0.59 -19.86
N MET A 151 1.03 -0.09 -20.64
CA MET A 151 0.99 -0.03 -22.10
C MET A 151 -0.29 -0.63 -22.69
N GLU A 152 -0.78 -1.77 -22.16
CA GLU A 152 -2.05 -2.36 -22.58
C GLU A 152 -3.25 -1.42 -22.34
N VAL A 153 -3.28 -0.76 -21.17
CA VAL A 153 -4.35 0.20 -20.85
C VAL A 153 -4.25 1.44 -21.74
N ALA A 154 -3.04 1.89 -22.05
CA ALA A 154 -2.81 3.03 -22.93
C ALA A 154 -3.29 2.75 -24.36
N ASP A 155 -2.97 1.57 -24.90
CA ASP A 155 -3.42 1.11 -26.21
C ASP A 155 -4.95 1.12 -26.31
N ARG A 156 -5.64 0.52 -25.34
CA ARG A 156 -7.11 0.53 -25.25
C ARG A 156 -7.70 1.94 -25.16
N ALA A 157 -6.97 2.90 -24.58
CA ALA A 157 -7.41 4.28 -24.41
C ALA A 157 -7.06 5.20 -25.60
N GLY A 158 -6.32 4.71 -26.58
CA GLY A 158 -5.77 5.50 -27.68
C GLY A 158 -4.69 6.48 -27.23
N ILE A 159 -3.92 6.13 -26.20
CA ILE A 159 -2.84 6.95 -25.65
C ILE A 159 -1.51 6.38 -26.11
N ARG A 160 -0.74 7.20 -26.84
CA ARG A 160 0.60 6.81 -27.30
C ARG A 160 1.59 6.82 -26.14
N ASP A 161 2.30 5.71 -25.96
CA ASP A 161 3.48 5.51 -25.09
C ASP A 161 3.56 6.44 -23.85
N PRO A 162 2.72 6.20 -22.83
CA PRO A 162 2.74 7.00 -21.61
C PRO A 162 4.02 6.82 -20.78
N LEU A 163 4.79 5.75 -20.99
CA LEU A 163 6.03 5.51 -20.24
C LEU A 163 7.13 6.47 -20.69
N SER A 164 7.36 6.57 -21.99
CA SER A 164 8.33 7.51 -22.55
C SER A 164 7.84 8.95 -22.45
N ARG A 165 6.52 9.20 -22.53
CA ARG A 165 5.92 10.55 -22.46
C ARG A 165 5.66 11.03 -21.04
N GLY A 166 5.59 10.14 -20.06
CA GLY A 166 5.27 10.47 -18.66
C GLY A 166 3.93 11.20 -18.52
N SER A 167 3.01 10.93 -19.44
CA SER A 167 1.73 11.60 -19.58
C SER A 167 0.69 10.65 -20.15
N TRP A 168 -0.52 10.74 -19.61
CA TRP A 168 -1.69 9.97 -20.05
C TRP A 168 -2.64 10.80 -20.92
N ARG A 169 -2.17 11.94 -21.43
CA ARG A 169 -2.95 12.77 -22.34
C ARG A 169 -2.90 12.21 -23.76
N ARG A 170 -4.07 12.19 -24.42
CA ARG A 170 -4.16 11.95 -25.87
C ARG A 170 -3.38 13.03 -26.61
N GLU A 171 -2.76 12.64 -27.72
CA GLU A 171 -2.18 13.61 -28.65
C GLU A 171 -3.34 14.30 -29.37
N SER A 172 -3.30 15.64 -29.40
CA SER A 172 -4.26 16.49 -30.11
C SER A 172 -4.10 16.37 -31.61
#